data_AF-A0AAV2SNF7-F1
#
_entry.id   AF-A0AAV2SNF7-F1
#
_cell.length_a   1.000
_cell.length_b   1.000
_cell.length_c   1.000
_cell.angle_alpha   90.00
_cell.angle_beta   90.00
_cell.angle_gamma   90.00
#
_symmetry.space_group_name_H-M   'P 1'
#
loop_
_entity.id
_entity.type
_entity.pdbx_description
1 polymer ?
#
loop_
_entity_poly.entity_id
_entity_poly.type
_entity_poly.pdbx_seq_one_letter_code
_entity_poly.pdbx_strand_id
1 'polypeptide(L)'
;MDDLNHIEAMTHKYVAFEDPKSGSTDWEHDPALDRSKMHHGEYSKQISLKTKVKRQQHCAMCRNHNIRSLKNGHLCQLKQCKCSKCNLTRNTQRAMSQQQRQWRAQAARKKEETLAGGESVATTPEIAGG
;
A
#
# COMPACT_ATOMS: atom_id res chain seq x y z
N MET A 1 36.82 -17.68 17.13
CA MET A 1 36.09 -17.36 15.88
C MET A 1 34.72 -18.03 15.98
N ASP A 2 33.78 -17.41 16.70
CA ASP A 2 32.67 -18.15 17.35
C ASP A 2 31.31 -17.42 17.27
N ASP A 3 30.99 -16.70 16.19
CA ASP A 3 29.73 -15.93 16.12
C ASP A 3 28.81 -16.25 14.94
N LEU A 4 29.21 -17.14 14.03
CA LEU A 4 28.38 -17.55 12.88
C LEU A 4 27.53 -18.81 13.14
N ASN A 5 27.94 -19.69 14.05
CA ASN A 5 27.19 -20.92 14.38
C ASN A 5 26.01 -20.71 15.34
N HIS A 6 25.87 -19.53 15.97
CA HIS A 6 24.74 -19.27 16.87
C HIS A 6 23.47 -18.84 16.10
N ILE A 7 23.63 -18.25 14.92
CA ILE A 7 22.50 -17.74 14.12
C ILE A 7 21.80 -18.91 13.37
N GLU A 8 22.54 -19.90 12.89
CA GLU A 8 21.97 -21.12 12.29
C GLU A 8 21.22 -22.01 13.30
N ALA A 9 21.55 -21.94 14.60
CA ALA A 9 20.87 -22.70 15.63
C ALA A 9 19.47 -22.15 16.00
N MET A 10 19.14 -20.93 15.55
CA MET A 10 17.81 -20.30 15.79
C MET A 10 16.80 -20.55 14.66
N THR A 11 17.24 -20.88 13.45
CA THR A 11 16.35 -21.13 12.31
C THR A 11 15.70 -22.51 12.35
N HIS A 12 16.20 -23.44 13.18
CA HIS A 12 15.71 -24.82 13.29
C HIS A 12 14.74 -25.08 14.47
N LYS A 13 14.28 -24.06 15.20
CA LYS A 13 13.33 -24.23 16.33
C LYS A 13 11.85 -24.08 15.97
N TYR A 14 11.51 -23.79 14.72
CA TYR A 14 10.12 -23.88 14.25
C TYR A 14 9.83 -25.30 13.75
N VAL A 15 9.74 -26.23 14.69
CA VAL A 15 9.31 -27.61 14.44
C VAL A 15 7.86 -27.75 14.88
N ALA A 16 7.02 -28.17 13.93
CA ALA A 16 5.77 -28.92 14.08
C ALA A 16 4.79 -28.48 15.19
N PHE A 17 3.83 -27.62 14.84
CA PHE A 17 2.54 -27.60 15.52
C PHE A 17 1.70 -28.75 14.96
N GLU A 18 1.60 -29.85 15.70
CA GLU A 18 0.72 -30.96 15.36
C GLU A 18 -0.74 -30.51 15.51
N ASP A 19 -1.52 -30.64 14.44
CA ASP A 19 -2.95 -30.37 14.42
C ASP A 19 -3.70 -31.47 15.21
N PRO A 20 -4.34 -31.16 16.36
CA PRO A 20 -5.30 -32.09 16.94
C PRO A 20 -6.56 -32.12 16.05
N LYS A 21 -6.78 -33.27 15.41
CA LYS A 21 -7.99 -33.57 14.66
C LYS A 21 -9.27 -33.29 15.45
N SER A 22 -10.27 -32.89 14.67
CA SER A 22 -11.70 -33.12 14.83
C SER A 22 -12.45 -32.31 15.90
N GLY A 23 -12.80 -31.09 15.52
CA GLY A 23 -14.05 -30.45 15.91
C GLY A 23 -14.75 -29.99 14.64
N SER A 24 -15.69 -30.81 14.17
CA SER A 24 -16.61 -30.56 13.05
C SER A 24 -17.06 -29.10 12.95
N THR A 25 -16.68 -28.42 11.87
CA THR A 25 -17.52 -27.41 11.24
C THR A 25 -17.66 -27.84 9.79
N ASP A 26 -18.83 -28.38 9.51
CA ASP A 26 -19.37 -28.60 8.18
C ASP A 26 -19.32 -27.26 7.42
N TRP A 27 -18.22 -26.99 6.74
CA TRP A 27 -18.17 -25.93 5.73
C TRP A 27 -18.84 -26.54 4.51
N GLU A 28 -20.17 -26.64 4.57
CA GLU A 28 -21.00 -26.95 3.42
C GLU A 28 -20.41 -26.21 2.23
N HIS A 29 -20.03 -26.98 1.21
CA HIS A 29 -19.48 -26.45 -0.01
C HIS A 29 -20.54 -25.55 -0.62
N ASP A 30 -20.43 -24.24 -0.39
CA ASP A 30 -21.19 -23.25 -1.12
C ASP A 30 -20.69 -23.28 -2.57
N PRO A 31 -21.47 -23.82 -3.54
CA PRO A 31 -21.01 -23.99 -4.92
C PRO A 31 -20.72 -22.66 -5.61
N ALA A 32 -21.03 -21.52 -4.98
CA ALA A 32 -20.63 -20.19 -5.43
C ALA A 32 -19.15 -19.84 -5.16
N LEU A 33 -18.40 -20.65 -4.40
CA LEU A 33 -17.00 -20.39 -4.02
C LEU A 33 -16.02 -21.46 -4.53
N ASP A 34 -16.19 -21.95 -5.77
CA ASP A 34 -15.13 -22.66 -6.49
C ASP A 34 -13.95 -21.70 -6.75
N ARG A 35 -13.05 -21.65 -5.77
CA ARG A 35 -11.85 -20.81 -5.73
C ARG A 35 -10.85 -21.15 -6.83
N SER A 36 -11.03 -22.26 -7.55
CA SER A 36 -10.11 -22.70 -8.62
C SER A 36 -10.33 -22.01 -9.96
N LYS A 37 -11.40 -21.21 -10.12
CA LYS A 37 -11.72 -20.54 -11.41
C LYS A 37 -11.63 -19.01 -11.39
N MET A 38 -11.31 -18.40 -10.26
CA MET A 38 -11.32 -16.93 -10.15
C MET A 38 -9.97 -16.32 -10.54
N HIS A 39 -9.91 -15.75 -11.75
CA HIS A 39 -8.83 -14.84 -12.13
C HIS A 39 -8.83 -13.64 -11.16
N HIS A 40 -7.76 -13.51 -10.36
CA HIS A 40 -7.58 -12.51 -9.29
C HIS A 40 -7.89 -11.05 -9.69
N GLY A 41 -7.88 -10.71 -10.98
CA GLY A 41 -8.13 -9.35 -11.48
C GLY A 41 -9.62 -8.94 -11.60
N GLU A 42 -10.54 -9.88 -11.56
CA GLU A 42 -11.98 -9.61 -11.78
C GLU A 42 -12.69 -9.23 -10.47
N TYR A 43 -12.31 -9.90 -9.36
CA TYR A 43 -12.81 -9.62 -8.02
C TYR A 43 -12.48 -8.20 -7.54
N SER A 44 -11.29 -7.69 -7.86
CA SER A 44 -10.89 -6.32 -7.50
C SER A 44 -11.71 -5.23 -8.19
N LYS A 45 -12.24 -5.49 -9.39
CA LYS A 45 -13.03 -4.51 -10.15
C LYS A 45 -14.42 -4.32 -9.56
N GLN A 46 -15.04 -5.38 -9.03
CA GLN A 46 -16.37 -5.30 -8.43
C GLN A 46 -16.41 -4.50 -7.12
N ILE A 47 -15.33 -4.50 -6.33
CA ILE A 47 -15.21 -3.69 -5.09
C ILE A 47 -15.16 -2.18 -5.40
N SER A 48 -14.61 -1.80 -6.55
CA SER A 48 -14.40 -0.39 -6.92
C SER A 48 -15.68 0.33 -7.41
N LEU A 49 -16.73 -0.39 -7.78
CA LEU A 49 -17.95 0.18 -8.40
C LEU A 49 -19.09 0.39 -7.40
N LYS A 50 -19.11 -0.34 -6.27
CA LYS A 50 -20.09 -0.13 -5.21
C LYS A 50 -19.61 0.99 -4.29
N THR A 51 -20.27 2.15 -4.44
CA THR A 51 -20.27 3.34 -3.56
C THR A 51 -18.95 4.09 -3.38
N LYS A 52 -18.78 5.15 -4.18
CA LYS A 52 -17.77 6.21 -4.02
C LYS A 52 -18.05 7.09 -2.80
N VAL A 53 -18.32 6.51 -1.63
CA VAL A 53 -18.49 7.25 -0.37
C VAL A 53 -17.10 7.71 0.07
N LYS A 54 -16.88 9.03 0.09
CA LYS A 54 -15.64 9.62 0.62
C LYS A 54 -15.49 9.20 2.09
N ARG A 55 -14.61 8.24 2.35
CA ARG A 55 -14.36 7.76 3.71
C ARG A 55 -13.87 8.91 4.59
N GLN A 56 -14.57 9.17 5.68
CA GLN A 56 -14.17 10.18 6.67
C GLN A 56 -12.83 9.79 7.30
N GLN A 57 -11.86 10.70 7.25
CA GLN A 57 -10.52 10.47 7.76
C GLN A 57 -10.45 10.85 9.24
N HIS A 58 -9.97 9.93 10.07
CA HIS A 58 -9.75 10.15 11.50
C HIS A 58 -8.30 10.55 11.78
N CYS A 59 -8.06 11.26 12.87
CA CYS A 59 -6.73 11.63 13.32
C CYS A 59 -5.94 10.38 13.74
N ALA A 60 -4.77 10.18 13.13
CA ALA A 60 -3.91 9.04 13.45
C ALA A 60 -3.37 9.09 14.89
N MET A 61 -3.08 10.28 15.42
CA MET A 61 -2.60 10.44 16.80
C MET A 61 -3.68 10.04 17.80
N CYS A 62 -4.91 10.54 17.63
CA CYS A 62 -6.03 10.20 18.50
C CYS A 62 -6.35 8.70 18.43
N ARG A 63 -6.34 8.13 17.22
CA ARG A 63 -6.61 6.70 17.00
C ARG A 63 -5.63 5.79 17.75
N ASN A 64 -4.36 6.19 17.89
CA ASN A 64 -3.36 5.41 18.64
C ASN A 64 -3.68 5.27 20.14
N HIS A 65 -4.51 6.17 20.67
CA HIS A 65 -4.99 6.21 22.05
C HIS A 65 -6.47 5.84 22.18
N ASN A 66 -7.04 5.19 21.16
CA ASN A 66 -8.46 4.78 21.10
C ASN A 66 -9.48 5.94 21.07
N ILE A 67 -9.03 7.17 20.78
CA ILE A 67 -9.90 8.34 20.61
C ILE A 67 -10.22 8.51 19.13
N ARG A 68 -11.50 8.63 18.78
CA ARG A 68 -11.94 8.90 17.40
C ARG A 68 -12.23 10.39 17.22
N SER A 69 -11.32 11.09 16.56
CA SER A 69 -11.52 12.49 16.17
C SER A 69 -11.38 12.61 14.66
N LEU A 70 -12.27 13.38 14.02
CA LEU A 70 -12.13 13.71 12.61
C LEU A 70 -10.83 14.49 12.40
N LYS A 71 -10.09 14.16 11.34
CA LYS A 71 -8.80 14.79 11.05
C LYS A 71 -8.97 16.30 10.81
N ASN A 72 -10.03 16.69 10.11
CA ASN A 72 -10.28 18.07 9.73
C ASN A 72 -10.86 18.86 10.91
N GLY A 73 -10.26 20.01 11.25
CA GLY A 73 -10.82 21.00 12.18
C GLY A 73 -10.72 20.67 13.67
N HIS A 74 -10.15 19.53 14.07
CA HIS A 74 -10.00 19.19 15.49
C HIS A 74 -8.73 19.79 16.12
N LEU A 75 -8.81 20.12 17.40
CA LEU A 75 -7.67 20.48 18.24
C LEU A 75 -7.07 19.21 18.86
N CYS A 76 -5.92 18.76 18.34
CA CYS A 76 -5.31 17.50 18.76
C CYS A 76 -4.61 17.64 20.13
N GLN A 77 -5.22 17.08 21.17
CA GLN A 77 -4.63 17.00 22.52
C GLN A 77 -3.34 16.16 22.54
N LEU A 78 -3.26 15.15 21.67
CA LEU A 78 -2.14 14.20 21.59
C LEU A 78 -1.06 14.61 20.58
N LYS A 79 -1.07 15.87 20.10
CA LYS A 79 -0.13 16.37 19.07
C LYS A 79 1.34 16.16 19.46
N GLN A 80 1.64 16.31 20.74
CA GLN A 80 3.00 16.20 21.30
C GLN A 80 3.23 14.90 22.07
N CYS A 81 2.37 13.90 21.92
CA CYS A 81 2.59 12.60 22.56
C CYS A 81 3.88 11.94 22.02
N LYS A 82 4.66 11.36 22.94
CA LYS A 82 5.94 10.67 22.68
C LYS A 82 5.89 9.17 22.94
N CYS A 83 4.70 8.56 23.02
CA CYS A 83 4.58 7.11 23.15
C CYS A 83 5.10 6.39 21.87
N SER A 84 5.42 5.10 21.98
CA SER A 84 5.97 4.31 20.86
C SER A 84 5.11 4.37 19.60
N LYS A 85 3.78 4.18 19.72
CA LYS A 85 2.82 4.24 18.59
C LYS A 85 2.83 5.60 17.89
N CYS A 86 2.87 6.70 18.65
CA CYS A 86 2.87 8.06 18.10
C CYS A 86 4.21 8.42 17.45
N ASN A 87 5.34 7.98 18.02
CA ASN A 87 6.66 8.15 17.41
C ASN A 87 6.76 7.40 16.09
N LEU A 88 6.32 6.14 16.04
CA LEU A 88 6.27 5.35 14.81
C LEU A 88 5.44 6.06 13.74
N THR A 89 4.22 6.49 14.09
CA THR A 89 3.34 7.18 13.14
C THR A 89 3.96 8.47 12.59
N ARG A 90 4.68 9.23 13.43
CA ARG A 90 5.38 10.46 13.01
C ARG A 90 6.53 10.14 12.03
N ASN A 91 7.30 9.10 12.31
CA ASN A 91 8.39 8.67 11.44
C ASN A 91 7.85 8.21 10.08
N THR A 92 6.77 7.42 10.06
CA THR A 92 6.10 7.02 8.82
C THR A 92 5.60 8.24 8.04
N GLN A 93 4.97 9.22 8.69
CA GLN A 93 4.51 10.44 8.02
C GLN A 93 5.66 11.23 7.40
N ARG A 94 6.82 11.33 8.07
CA ARG A 94 8.03 11.96 7.52
C ARG A 94 8.49 11.23 6.26
N ALA A 95 8.64 9.91 6.33
CA ALA A 95 9.06 9.09 5.19
C ALA A 95 8.08 9.19 4.01
N MET A 96 6.77 9.06 4.27
CA MET A 96 5.74 9.20 3.24
C MET A 96 5.74 10.60 2.62
N SER A 97 5.97 11.66 3.40
CA SER A 97 6.07 13.02 2.87
C SER A 97 7.26 13.18 1.91
N GLN A 98 8.41 12.61 2.27
CA GLN A 98 9.60 12.60 1.41
C GLN A 98 9.34 11.82 0.12
N GLN A 99 8.82 10.59 0.24
CA GLN A 99 8.49 9.74 -0.91
C GLN A 99 7.45 10.39 -1.83
N GLN A 100 6.39 10.98 -1.26
CA GLN A 100 5.37 11.66 -2.05
C GLN A 100 5.91 12.90 -2.77
N ARG A 101 6.86 13.62 -2.16
CA ARG A 101 7.57 14.72 -2.82
C ARG A 101 8.37 14.21 -4.03
N GLN A 102 9.12 13.13 -3.86
CA GLN A 102 9.90 12.53 -4.95
C GLN A 102 9.00 12.08 -6.10
N TRP A 103 7.92 11.35 -5.81
CA TRP A 103 6.97 10.91 -6.84
C TRP A 103 6.31 12.07 -7.57
N ARG A 104 5.92 13.14 -6.87
CA ARG A 104 5.35 14.33 -7.51
C ARG A 104 6.37 15.03 -8.41
N ALA A 105 7.64 15.10 -8.00
CA ALA A 105 8.70 15.69 -8.82
C ALA A 105 8.98 14.86 -10.08
N GLN A 106 9.07 13.53 -9.95
CA GLN A 106 9.25 12.64 -11.10
C GLN A 106 8.06 12.70 -12.06
N ALA A 107 6.84 12.73 -11.52
CA ALA A 107 5.62 12.86 -12.34
C ALA A 107 5.54 14.21 -13.06
N ALA A 108 6.01 15.30 -12.44
CA ALA A 108 6.08 16.62 -13.08
C ALA A 108 7.10 16.62 -14.24
N ARG A 109 8.32 16.12 -14.01
CA ARG A 109 9.37 16.03 -15.05
C ARG A 109 8.92 15.23 -16.27
N LYS A 110 8.27 14.08 -16.05
CA LYS A 110 7.73 13.26 -17.14
C LYS A 110 6.65 14.00 -17.94
N LYS A 111 5.79 14.77 -17.28
CA LYS A 111 4.75 15.57 -17.97
C LYS A 111 5.37 16.67 -18.84
N GLU A 112 6.42 17.33 -18.36
CA GLU A 112 7.16 18.34 -19.14
C GLU A 112 7.82 17.73 -20.37
N GLU A 113 8.47 16.57 -20.25
CA GLU A 113 9.06 15.82 -21.37
C GLU A 113 8.01 15.43 -22.41
N THR A 114 6.84 14.93 -21.98
CA THR A 114 5.74 14.60 -22.91
C THR A 114 5.13 15.81 -23.61
N LEU A 115 5.19 17.01 -23.00
CA LEU A 115 4.73 18.25 -23.65
C LEU A 115 5.78 18.83 -24.61
N ALA A 116 7.06 18.71 -24.29
CA ALA A 116 8.16 19.27 -25.09
C ALA A 116 8.52 18.40 -26.32
N GLY A 117 8.23 17.09 -26.30
CA GLY A 117 8.50 16.19 -27.42
C GLY A 117 7.49 16.23 -28.59
N GLY A 118 6.52 17.15 -28.56
CA GLY A 118 5.46 17.29 -29.58
C GLY A 118 5.80 18.16 -30.79
N GLU A 119 6.94 18.85 -30.80
CA GLU A 119 7.40 19.70 -31.91
C GLU A 119 8.71 19.16 -32.51
N SER A 120 8.63 18.02 -33.20
CA SER A 120 9.67 17.62 -34.15
C SER A 120 9.04 17.36 -35.52
N VAL A 121 8.87 18.47 -36.25
CA VAL A 121 9.13 18.64 -37.68
C VAL A 121 8.90 17.40 -38.55
N ALA A 122 7.75 17.37 -39.24
CA ALA A 122 7.59 16.60 -40.46
C ALA A 122 8.38 17.28 -41.60
N THR A 123 9.69 17.02 -41.68
CA THR A 123 10.44 17.29 -42.92
C THR A 123 10.18 16.12 -43.86
N THR A 124 9.26 16.33 -44.80
CA THR A 124 9.13 15.50 -45.99
C THR A 124 10.45 15.50 -46.76
N PRO A 125 11.03 14.34 -47.14
CA PRO A 125 12.13 14.31 -48.06
C PRO A 125 11.61 14.62 -49.46
N GLU A 126 12.02 15.77 -50.01
CA GLU A 126 11.79 16.16 -51.39
C GLU A 126 12.61 15.21 -52.29
N ILE A 127 11.91 14.28 -52.95
CA ILE A 127 12.50 13.38 -53.96
C ILE A 127 12.65 14.21 -55.25
N ALA A 128 13.86 14.71 -55.50
CA ALA A 128 14.27 15.21 -56.80
C ALA A 128 15.12 14.15 -57.51
N GLY A 129 14.63 13.63 -58.64
CA GLY A 129 15.41 12.77 -59.52
C GLY A 129 14.57 12.12 -60.62
N GLY A 130 14.70 12.62 -61.85
CA GLY A 130 14.18 12.01 -63.07
C GLY A 130 13.85 13.02 -64.15
#